data_AF-A0A9D5AQ49-F1
#
_entry.id   AF-A0A9D5AQ49-F1
#
_cell.length_a   1.000
_cell.length_b   1.000
_cell.length_c   1.000
_cell.angle_alpha   90.00
_cell.angle_beta   90.00
_cell.angle_gamma   90.00
#
_symmetry.space_group_name_H-M   'P 1'
#
loop_
_entity.id
_entity.type
_entity.pdbx_description
1 polymer ?
#
loop_
_entity_poly.entity_id
_entity_poly.type
_entity_poly.pdbx_seq_one_letter_code
_entity_poly.pdbx_strand_id
1 'polypeptide(L)'
;MKLTRGYISPYFITDQKTQKCELENPFILIHDKKISDMNSLLKVLELSVTNKRPLLVVAEDVDSDALAMLILNKHRAGLKVCAIKAPGFGDNRRATLDDLTILTGGEVITEKRGIALNKVRPEMLDTAKKITVTIDDTIVLHGGGDKKFIEDRCVQLREATERSSATFDKEKAQERLSKLSGGVAVFKVCHSFLKTDGVAVYNSCKCWF
;
A
#
# COMPACT_ATOMS: atom_id res chain seq x y z
N MET A 1 -5.63 1.35 -5.22
CA MET A 1 -5.91 -0.06 -4.84
C MET A 1 -6.45 -0.10 -3.42
N LYS A 2 -7.48 -0.91 -3.15
CA LYS A 2 -8.03 -1.13 -1.80
C LYS A 2 -7.64 -2.52 -1.30
N LEU A 3 -7.08 -2.58 -0.09
CA LEU A 3 -6.75 -3.81 0.64
C LEU A 3 -7.72 -3.94 1.81
N THR A 4 -8.21 -5.15 2.06
CA THR A 4 -9.14 -5.48 3.14
C THR A 4 -8.39 -5.80 4.45
N ARG A 5 -7.41 -4.95 4.78
CA ARG A 5 -6.61 -5.03 6.00
C ARG A 5 -6.33 -3.61 6.50
N GLY A 6 -6.60 -3.37 7.77
CA GLY A 6 -6.31 -2.10 8.44
C GLY A 6 -5.05 -2.14 9.30
N TYR A 7 -4.90 -1.12 10.13
CA TYR A 7 -3.76 -0.98 11.04
C TYR A 7 -3.77 -2.08 12.11
N ILE A 8 -2.59 -2.60 12.46
CA ILE A 8 -2.44 -3.60 13.53
C ILE A 8 -2.75 -3.00 14.90
N SER A 9 -2.45 -1.70 15.06
CA SER A 9 -2.60 -1.00 16.33
C SER A 9 -3.17 0.40 16.14
N PRO A 10 -4.13 0.84 16.98
CA PRO A 10 -4.72 2.18 16.90
C PRO A 10 -3.70 3.30 17.22
N TYR A 11 -2.55 2.96 17.82
CA TYR A 11 -1.48 3.93 18.07
C TYR A 11 -0.89 4.52 16.79
N PHE A 12 -1.12 3.92 15.62
CA PHE A 12 -0.68 4.46 14.33
C PHE A 12 -1.59 5.55 13.76
N ILE A 13 -2.76 5.79 14.36
CA ILE A 13 -3.69 6.84 13.93
C ILE A 13 -2.96 8.20 13.94
N THR A 14 -3.12 8.94 12.85
CA THR A 14 -2.60 10.30 12.69
C THR A 14 -3.70 11.33 12.93
N ASP A 15 -4.92 11.03 12.51
CA ASP A 15 -6.10 11.86 12.75
C ASP A 15 -7.07 11.14 13.70
N GLN A 16 -7.13 11.61 14.94
CA GLN A 16 -7.99 11.06 15.98
C GLN A 16 -9.48 11.25 15.68
N LYS A 17 -9.86 12.27 14.89
CA LYS A 17 -11.27 12.54 14.59
C LYS A 17 -11.85 11.53 13.61
N THR A 18 -11.09 11.22 12.56
CA THR A 18 -11.52 10.27 11.53
C THR A 18 -11.08 8.83 11.82
N GLN A 19 -10.23 8.63 12.85
CA GLN A 19 -9.61 7.35 13.19
C GLN A 19 -8.85 6.71 12.02
N LYS A 20 -8.18 7.57 11.22
CA LYS A 20 -7.40 7.14 10.05
C LYS A 20 -5.92 7.47 10.23
N CYS A 21 -5.08 6.62 9.66
CA CYS A 21 -3.68 6.91 9.42
C CYS A 21 -3.52 7.41 7.99
N GLU A 22 -3.02 8.63 7.82
CA GLU A 22 -2.72 9.21 6.51
C GLU A 22 -1.21 9.39 6.35
N LEU A 23 -0.68 8.79 5.29
CA LEU A 23 0.72 8.84 4.92
C LEU A 23 0.85 9.49 3.54
N GLU A 24 1.67 10.53 3.45
CA GLU A 24 1.95 11.26 2.20
C GLU A 24 3.35 10.92 1.70
N ASN A 25 3.45 10.53 0.43
CA ASN A 25 4.69 10.03 -0.17
C ASN A 25 5.43 8.97 0.67
N PRO A 26 4.76 7.95 1.24
CA PRO A 26 5.43 6.95 2.07
C PRO A 26 6.40 6.07 1.28
N PHE A 27 7.38 5.55 2.00
CA PHE A 27 8.02 4.28 1.66
C PHE A 27 7.15 3.13 2.12
N ILE A 28 7.08 2.07 1.33
CA ILE A 28 6.33 0.86 1.64
C ILE A 28 7.34 -0.29 1.70
N LEU A 29 7.39 -0.96 2.84
CA LEU A 29 8.17 -2.17 3.04
C LEU A 29 7.23 -3.36 2.86
N ILE A 30 7.45 -4.17 1.83
CA ILE A 30 6.70 -5.41 1.61
C ILE A 30 7.57 -6.61 1.96
N HIS A 31 7.09 -7.41 2.90
CA HIS A 31 7.77 -8.61 3.39
C HIS A 31 6.82 -9.82 3.43
N ASP A 32 7.18 -10.94 2.80
CA ASP A 32 6.30 -12.14 2.72
C ASP A 32 6.25 -12.95 4.04
N LYS A 33 7.22 -12.75 4.93
CA LYS A 33 7.33 -13.48 6.20
C LYS A 33 6.98 -12.61 7.41
N LYS A 34 6.89 -13.25 8.58
CA LYS A 34 6.80 -12.56 9.87
C LYS A 34 8.05 -11.73 10.14
N ILE A 35 7.85 -10.56 10.74
CA ILE A 35 8.94 -9.69 11.18
C ILE A 35 9.15 -9.89 12.69
N SER A 36 10.16 -10.68 13.03
CA SER A 36 10.65 -10.91 14.40
C SER A 36 11.90 -10.08 14.73
N ASP A 37 12.73 -9.81 13.71
CA ASP A 37 14.04 -9.19 13.91
C ASP A 37 13.94 -7.66 14.06
N MET A 38 14.16 -7.16 15.28
CA MET A 38 14.18 -5.73 15.58
C MET A 38 15.29 -4.98 14.82
N ASN A 39 16.48 -5.57 14.72
CA ASN A 39 17.64 -4.96 14.05
C ASN A 39 17.38 -4.67 12.57
N SER A 40 16.65 -5.57 11.92
CA SER A 40 16.23 -5.46 10.53
C SER A 40 15.28 -4.27 10.32
N LEU A 41 14.32 -4.08 11.23
CA LEU A 41 13.41 -2.93 11.19
C LEU A 41 14.10 -1.60 11.49
N LEU A 42 15.07 -1.58 12.41
CA LEU A 42 15.80 -0.35 12.76
C LEU A 42 16.49 0.26 11.54
N LYS A 43 17.12 -0.55 10.68
CA LYS A 43 17.75 -0.06 9.44
C LYS A 43 16.75 0.55 8.46
N VAL A 44 15.58 -0.07 8.29
CA VAL A 44 14.52 0.48 7.43
C VAL A 44 13.96 1.78 8.01
N LEU A 45 13.84 1.86 9.34
CA LEU A 45 13.43 3.07 10.04
C LEU A 45 14.46 4.20 9.87
N GLU A 46 15.74 3.91 9.98
CA GLU A 46 16.82 4.89 9.74
C GLU A 46 16.75 5.49 8.33
N LEU A 47 16.44 4.67 7.30
CA LEU A 47 16.21 5.15 5.94
C LEU A 47 15.01 6.10 5.86
N SER A 48 13.92 5.77 6.54
CA SER A 48 12.72 6.62 6.62
C SER A 48 13.00 7.94 7.34
N VAL A 49 13.76 7.90 8.45
CA VAL A 49 14.19 9.09 9.21
C VAL A 49 15.06 10.00 8.37
N THR A 50 16.08 9.43 7.73
CA THR A 50 17.07 10.18 6.94
C THR A 50 16.40 10.93 5.79
N ASN A 51 15.43 10.29 5.14
CA ASN A 51 14.68 10.89 4.04
C ASN A 51 13.47 11.72 4.52
N LYS A 52 13.16 11.73 5.82
CA LYS A 52 11.96 12.39 6.40
C LYS A 52 10.65 11.96 5.72
N ARG A 53 10.57 10.71 5.28
CA ARG A 53 9.40 10.14 4.59
C ARG A 53 8.67 9.15 5.50
N PRO A 54 7.33 9.10 5.48
CA PRO A 54 6.59 8.10 6.25
C PRO A 54 6.93 6.67 5.81
N LEU A 55 6.68 5.70 6.68
CA LEU A 55 6.91 4.28 6.41
C LEU A 55 5.62 3.48 6.62
N LEU A 56 5.20 2.73 5.61
CA LEU A 56 4.20 1.68 5.72
C LEU A 56 4.91 0.32 5.73
N VAL A 57 4.64 -0.51 6.73
CA VAL A 57 5.13 -1.89 6.80
C VAL A 57 3.99 -2.84 6.46
N VAL A 58 4.18 -3.67 5.45
CA VAL A 58 3.26 -4.73 5.02
C VAL A 58 3.98 -6.06 5.21
N ALA A 59 3.53 -6.85 6.19
CA ALA A 59 4.12 -8.15 6.49
C ALA A 59 3.07 -9.21 6.75
N GLU A 60 3.41 -10.50 6.67
CA GLU A 60 2.53 -11.58 7.11
C GLU A 60 2.05 -11.35 8.55
N ASP A 61 3.00 -11.06 9.43
CA ASP A 61 2.77 -10.77 10.84
C ASP A 61 3.90 -9.88 11.36
N VAL A 62 3.60 -9.10 12.40
CA VAL A 62 4.58 -8.27 13.10
C VAL A 62 4.51 -8.66 14.57
N ASP A 63 5.64 -9.10 15.14
CA ASP A 63 5.70 -9.50 16.53
C ASP A 63 5.45 -8.31 17.47
N SER A 64 4.97 -8.60 18.69
CA SER A 64 4.65 -7.59 19.69
C SER A 64 5.82 -6.66 20.01
N ASP A 65 7.03 -7.20 20.05
CA ASP A 65 8.25 -6.45 20.40
C ASP A 65 8.64 -5.49 19.27
N ALA A 66 8.58 -5.98 18.02
CA ALA A 66 8.76 -5.17 16.82
C ALA A 66 7.70 -4.06 16.72
N LEU A 67 6.44 -4.39 17.02
CA LEU A 67 5.33 -3.43 17.03
C LEU A 67 5.52 -2.34 18.10
N ALA A 68 5.89 -2.73 19.32
CA ALA A 68 6.14 -1.78 20.41
C ALA A 68 7.27 -0.81 20.04
N MET A 69 8.34 -1.32 19.42
CA MET A 69 9.45 -0.51 18.92
C MET A 69 8.98 0.50 17.85
N LEU A 70 8.13 0.11 16.90
CA LEU A 70 7.57 1.02 15.90
C LEU A 70 6.73 2.13 16.54
N ILE A 71 5.91 1.79 17.54
CA ILE A 71 5.06 2.75 18.26
C ILE A 71 5.91 3.74 19.06
N LEU A 72 6.93 3.27 19.77
CA LEU A 72 7.84 4.12 20.54
C LEU A 72 8.60 5.08 19.63
N ASN A 73 9.06 4.62 18.46
CA ASN A 73 9.75 5.47 17.49
C ASN A 73 8.83 6.49 16.83
N LYS A 74 7.55 6.16 16.57
CA LYS A 74 6.56 7.16 16.13
C LYS A 74 6.46 8.32 17.12
N HIS A 75 6.41 8.03 18.42
CA HIS A 75 6.31 9.06 19.46
C HIS A 75 7.61 9.84 19.67
N ARG A 76 8.76 9.15 19.70
CA ARG A 76 10.06 9.78 20.01
C ARG A 76 10.66 10.55 18.83
N ALA A 77 10.58 9.99 17.62
CA ALA A 77 11.20 10.56 16.43
C ALA A 77 10.22 11.38 15.57
N GLY A 78 8.94 11.46 15.95
CA GLY A 78 7.91 12.16 15.18
C GLY A 78 7.65 11.54 13.80
N LEU A 79 8.09 10.31 13.58
CA LEU A 79 7.93 9.61 12.32
C LEU A 79 6.49 9.11 12.16
N LYS A 80 5.94 9.33 10.98
CA LYS A 80 4.66 8.74 10.59
C LYS A 80 4.91 7.32 10.10
N VAL A 81 4.66 6.34 10.96
CA VAL A 81 4.80 4.91 10.65
C VAL A 81 3.47 4.21 10.85
N CYS A 82 3.16 3.24 9.98
CA CYS A 82 2.01 2.35 10.12
C CYS A 82 2.40 0.93 9.73
N ALA A 83 1.88 -0.07 10.44
CA ALA A 83 2.02 -1.47 10.09
C ALA A 83 0.67 -2.10 9.81
N ILE A 84 0.59 -2.86 8.71
CA ILE A 84 -0.59 -3.62 8.28
C ILE A 84 -0.19 -5.07 8.03
N LYS A 85 -1.15 -5.98 8.23
CA LYS A 85 -0.96 -7.38 7.83
C LYS A 85 -1.20 -7.53 6.32
N ALA A 86 -0.43 -8.39 5.70
CA ALA A 86 -0.61 -8.77 4.32
C ALA A 86 -2.00 -9.44 4.12
N PRO A 87 -2.74 -9.08 3.07
CA PRO A 87 -4.02 -9.70 2.76
C PRO A 87 -3.83 -11.12 2.18
N GLY A 88 -4.79 -12.01 2.44
CA GLY A 88 -4.77 -13.38 1.94
C GLY A 88 -3.93 -14.34 2.80
N PHE A 89 -3.74 -15.56 2.28
CA PHE A 89 -2.97 -16.63 2.92
C PHE A 89 -2.22 -17.47 1.87
N GLY A 90 -1.11 -18.09 2.26
CA GLY A 90 -0.33 -18.97 1.38
C GLY A 90 0.10 -18.31 0.07
N ASP A 91 -0.08 -19.00 -1.05
CA ASP A 91 0.33 -18.50 -2.38
C ASP A 91 -0.52 -17.34 -2.88
N ASN A 92 -1.79 -17.23 -2.47
CA ASN A 92 -2.62 -16.08 -2.80
C ASN A 92 -2.11 -14.79 -2.14
N ARG A 93 -1.54 -14.89 -0.93
CA ARG A 93 -0.87 -13.76 -0.27
C ARG A 93 0.32 -13.29 -1.09
N ARG A 94 1.23 -14.20 -1.45
CA ARG A 94 2.40 -13.88 -2.29
C ARG A 94 2.00 -13.20 -3.58
N ALA A 95 1.02 -13.76 -4.27
CA ALA A 95 0.54 -13.21 -5.53
C ALA A 95 -0.09 -11.81 -5.35
N THR A 96 -0.75 -11.56 -4.22
CA THR A 96 -1.30 -10.23 -3.88
C THR A 96 -0.20 -9.23 -3.49
N LEU A 97 0.85 -9.67 -2.81
CA LEU A 97 2.01 -8.83 -2.49
C LEU A 97 2.81 -8.46 -3.74
N ASP A 98 2.96 -9.41 -4.68
CA ASP A 98 3.54 -9.15 -5.99
C ASP A 98 2.72 -8.10 -6.76
N ASP A 99 1.39 -8.22 -6.75
CA ASP A 99 0.51 -7.23 -7.39
C ASP A 99 0.64 -5.84 -6.76
N LEU A 100 0.75 -5.77 -5.43
CA LEU A 100 0.97 -4.52 -4.72
C LEU A 100 2.30 -3.89 -5.12
N THR A 101 3.35 -4.70 -5.22
CA THR A 101 4.70 -4.28 -5.61
C THR A 101 4.75 -3.74 -7.05
N ILE A 102 4.05 -4.41 -7.98
CA ILE A 102 3.93 -3.96 -9.36
C ILE A 102 3.23 -2.59 -9.42
N LEU A 103 2.24 -2.36 -8.55
CA LEU A 103 1.53 -1.08 -8.48
C LEU A 103 2.41 0.05 -7.93
N THR A 104 3.27 -0.24 -6.96
CA THR A 104 4.05 0.74 -6.17
C THR A 104 5.50 0.92 -6.67
N GLY A 105 6.00 0.00 -7.49
CA GLY A 105 7.23 0.14 -8.26
C GLY A 105 8.54 -0.24 -7.55
N GLY A 106 8.52 -1.09 -6.53
CA GLY A 106 9.74 -1.60 -5.88
C GLY A 106 9.84 -3.13 -5.92
N GLU A 107 10.32 -3.76 -4.83
CA GLU A 107 10.56 -5.21 -4.78
C GLU A 107 10.06 -5.87 -3.49
N VAL A 108 9.42 -7.05 -3.62
CA VAL A 108 9.04 -7.89 -2.47
C VAL A 108 10.29 -8.46 -1.80
N ILE A 109 10.53 -8.07 -0.56
CA ILE A 109 11.65 -8.62 0.22
C ILE A 109 11.26 -10.02 0.68
N THR A 110 11.93 -11.00 0.08
CA THR A 110 11.71 -12.42 0.37
C THR A 110 13.04 -13.08 0.69
N GLU A 111 13.11 -13.82 1.80
CA GLU A 111 14.30 -14.61 2.13
C GLU A 111 14.68 -15.63 1.05
N LYS A 112 13.70 -16.11 0.26
CA LYS A 112 13.92 -17.00 -0.89
C LYS A 112 14.83 -16.38 -1.97
N ARG A 113 14.84 -15.04 -2.09
CA ARG A 113 15.71 -14.31 -3.01
C ARG A 113 17.05 -13.92 -2.38
N GLY A 114 17.30 -14.29 -1.12
CA GLY A 114 18.52 -13.92 -0.39
C GLY A 114 18.60 -12.45 0.03
N ILE A 115 17.51 -11.69 -0.13
CA ILE A 115 17.43 -10.28 0.27
C ILE A 115 17.07 -10.25 1.74
N ALA A 116 18.07 -10.06 2.61
CA ALA A 116 17.83 -9.82 4.02
C ALA A 116 17.27 -8.40 4.22
N LEU A 117 16.30 -8.26 5.12
CA LEU A 117 15.79 -6.95 5.58
C LEU A 117 16.94 -6.01 6.02
N ASN A 118 18.05 -6.58 6.47
CA ASN A 118 19.27 -5.89 6.87
C ASN A 118 20.05 -5.19 5.74
N LYS A 119 19.74 -5.46 4.48
CA LYS A 119 20.43 -4.92 3.29
C LYS A 119 19.48 -4.12 2.38
N VAL A 120 18.30 -3.76 2.88
CA VAL A 120 17.33 -2.99 2.11
C VAL A 120 17.90 -1.63 1.77
N ARG A 121 17.84 -1.28 0.49
CA ARG A 121 18.20 0.04 -0.03
C ARG A 121 16.93 0.85 -0.26
N PRO A 122 16.98 2.19 -0.24
CA PRO A 122 15.82 3.02 -0.51
C PRO A 122 15.20 2.77 -1.90
N GLU A 123 16.01 2.31 -2.86
CA GLU A 123 15.58 1.94 -4.22
C GLU A 123 14.72 0.66 -4.26
N MET A 124 14.86 -0.23 -3.27
CA MET A 124 14.05 -1.46 -3.16
C MET A 124 12.71 -1.22 -2.46
N LEU A 125 12.57 -0.05 -1.81
CA LEU A 125 11.33 0.31 -1.13
C LEU A 125 10.34 0.85 -2.15
N ASP A 126 9.14 0.30 -2.07
CA ASP A 126 7.99 0.72 -2.83
C ASP A 126 7.59 2.16 -2.48
N THR A 127 6.92 2.83 -3.42
CA THR A 127 6.43 4.21 -3.21
C THR A 127 5.00 4.40 -3.66
N ALA A 128 4.29 5.30 -2.99
CA ALA A 128 2.96 5.76 -3.37
C ALA A 128 2.79 7.24 -3.02
N LYS A 129 1.85 7.93 -3.66
CA LYS A 129 1.59 9.35 -3.39
C LYS A 129 0.84 9.57 -2.09
N LYS A 130 -0.21 8.79 -1.83
CA LYS A 130 -0.98 8.86 -0.59
C LYS A 130 -1.48 7.49 -0.20
N ILE A 131 -1.38 7.16 1.09
CA ILE A 131 -1.95 5.96 1.67
C ILE A 131 -2.85 6.37 2.83
N THR A 132 -4.04 5.80 2.86
CA THR A 132 -4.98 5.95 3.96
C THR A 132 -5.28 4.58 4.54
N VAL A 133 -5.02 4.40 5.83
CA VAL A 133 -5.28 3.16 6.57
C VAL A 133 -6.38 3.43 7.60
N THR A 134 -7.43 2.62 7.57
CA THR A 134 -8.50 2.57 8.57
C THR A 134 -8.36 1.30 9.41
N ILE A 135 -9.34 1.02 10.28
CA ILE A 135 -9.34 -0.19 11.11
C ILE A 135 -9.47 -1.48 10.27
N ASP A 136 -10.20 -1.41 9.16
CA ASP A 136 -10.49 -2.59 8.32
C ASP A 136 -9.81 -2.54 6.95
N ASP A 137 -9.54 -1.33 6.43
CA ASP A 137 -9.16 -1.14 5.04
C ASP A 137 -7.89 -0.29 4.89
N THR A 138 -7.08 -0.61 3.88
CA THR A 138 -5.98 0.24 3.43
C THR A 138 -6.22 0.65 1.99
N ILE A 139 -6.13 1.95 1.71
CA ILE A 139 -6.31 2.53 0.38
C ILE A 139 -4.98 3.13 -0.05
N VAL A 140 -4.42 2.59 -1.14
CA VAL A 140 -3.21 3.08 -1.78
C VAL A 140 -3.61 3.89 -3.01
N LEU A 141 -3.19 5.16 -3.07
CA LEU A 141 -3.49 6.10 -4.15
C LEU A 141 -2.20 6.47 -4.89
N HIS A 142 -2.23 6.34 -6.21
CA HIS A 142 -1.11 6.59 -7.12
C HIS A 142 0.19 5.91 -6.65
N GLY A 143 0.29 4.60 -6.91
CA GLY A 143 1.56 3.89 -6.74
C GLY A 143 2.59 4.36 -7.77
N GLY A 144 3.89 4.23 -7.44
CA GLY A 144 5.00 4.63 -8.30
C GLY A 144 5.37 3.64 -9.40
N GLY A 145 4.59 2.57 -9.60
CA GLY A 145 4.87 1.54 -10.61
C GLY A 145 4.58 1.99 -12.04
N ASP A 146 5.29 1.41 -13.00
CA ASP A 146 5.07 1.71 -14.41
C ASP A 146 3.72 1.16 -14.90
N LYS A 147 2.99 1.99 -15.64
CA LYS A 147 1.70 1.63 -16.25
C LYS A 147 1.79 0.35 -17.10
N LYS A 148 2.91 0.15 -17.80
CA LYS A 148 3.15 -1.04 -18.64
C LYS A 148 3.14 -2.33 -17.82
N PHE A 149 3.88 -2.38 -16.72
CA PHE A 149 3.91 -3.56 -15.85
C PHE A 149 2.55 -3.84 -15.21
N ILE A 150 1.78 -2.79 -14.88
CA ILE A 150 0.42 -2.92 -14.35
C ILE A 150 -0.53 -3.50 -15.42
N GLU A 151 -0.45 -3.01 -16.65
CA GLU A 151 -1.25 -3.50 -17.80
C GLU A 151 -0.91 -4.95 -18.14
N ASP A 152 0.37 -5.29 -18.25
CA ASP A 152 0.85 -6.66 -18.50
C ASP A 152 0.36 -7.62 -17.41
N ARG A 153 0.40 -7.18 -16.14
CA ARG A 153 -0.12 -7.97 -15.02
C ARG A 153 -1.63 -8.16 -15.10
N CYS A 154 -2.37 -7.14 -15.53
CA CYS A 154 -3.82 -7.26 -15.75
C CYS A 154 -4.13 -8.27 -16.86
N VAL A 155 -3.37 -8.28 -17.95
CA VAL A 155 -3.52 -9.26 -19.04
C VAL A 155 -3.25 -10.68 -18.53
N GLN A 156 -2.17 -10.89 -17.78
CA GLN A 156 -1.86 -12.19 -17.17
C GLN A 156 -3.01 -12.71 -16.28
N LEU A 157 -3.62 -11.84 -15.48
CA LEU A 157 -4.75 -12.20 -14.62
C LEU A 157 -6.02 -12.52 -15.42
N ARG A 158 -6.27 -11.82 -16.54
CA ARG A 158 -7.39 -12.15 -17.45
C ARG A 158 -7.21 -13.54 -18.06
N GLU A 159 -6.02 -13.82 -18.61
CA GLU A 159 -5.70 -15.13 -19.18
C GLU A 159 -5.82 -16.24 -18.12
N ALA A 160 -5.36 -15.99 -16.89
CA ALA A 160 -5.49 -16.96 -15.79
C ALA A 160 -6.95 -17.26 -15.43
N THR A 161 -7.82 -16.24 -15.52
CA THR A 161 -9.27 -16.38 -15.28
C THR A 161 -9.94 -17.22 -16.37
N GLU A 162 -9.52 -17.07 -17.63
CA GLU A 162 -10.05 -17.84 -18.77
C GLU A 162 -9.56 -19.29 -18.77
N ARG A 163 -8.29 -19.53 -18.44
CA ARG A 163 -7.69 -20.88 -18.42
C ARG A 163 -8.17 -21.75 -17.26
N SER A 164 -8.53 -21.14 -16.12
CA SER A 164 -9.00 -21.93 -14.98
C SER A 164 -10.41 -22.46 -15.21
N SER A 165 -10.68 -23.70 -14.84
CA SER A 165 -12.02 -24.29 -14.85
C SER A 165 -12.70 -24.20 -13.47
N ALA A 166 -11.93 -23.91 -12.42
CA ALA A 166 -12.43 -23.80 -11.06
C ALA A 166 -13.05 -22.42 -10.79
N THR A 167 -14.30 -22.39 -10.33
CA THR A 167 -15.02 -21.16 -9.97
C THR A 167 -14.31 -20.36 -8.88
N PHE A 168 -13.74 -21.06 -7.89
CA PHE A 168 -12.98 -20.43 -6.79
C PHE A 168 -11.77 -19.62 -7.29
N ASP A 169 -10.97 -20.20 -8.20
CA ASP A 169 -9.78 -19.52 -8.73
C ASP A 169 -10.17 -18.35 -9.63
N LYS A 170 -11.26 -18.47 -10.40
CA LYS A 170 -11.81 -17.37 -11.20
C LYS A 170 -12.22 -16.19 -10.33
N GLU A 171 -12.95 -16.43 -9.24
CA GLU A 171 -13.36 -15.37 -8.32
C GLU A 171 -12.14 -14.66 -7.70
N LYS A 172 -11.11 -15.41 -7.32
CA LYS A 172 -9.88 -14.84 -6.75
C LYS A 172 -9.05 -14.05 -7.76
N ALA A 173 -8.92 -14.54 -8.99
CA ALA A 173 -8.26 -13.80 -10.06
C ALA A 173 -9.02 -12.52 -10.41
N GLN A 174 -10.37 -12.59 -10.47
CA GLN A 174 -11.23 -11.44 -10.73
C GLN A 174 -11.18 -10.40 -9.61
N GLU A 175 -11.12 -10.83 -8.34
CA GLU A 175 -10.97 -9.95 -7.18
C GLU A 175 -9.66 -9.16 -7.27
N ARG A 176 -8.56 -9.82 -7.62
CA ARG A 176 -7.23 -9.20 -7.78
C ARG A 176 -7.19 -8.25 -8.98
N LEU A 177 -7.74 -8.68 -10.12
CA LEU A 177 -7.87 -7.83 -11.31
C LEU A 177 -8.63 -6.55 -11.00
N SER A 178 -9.76 -6.66 -10.30
CA SER A 178 -10.59 -5.49 -9.93
C SER A 178 -9.83 -4.52 -9.01
N LYS A 179 -8.97 -5.04 -8.13
CA LYS A 179 -8.14 -4.22 -7.23
C LYS A 179 -7.03 -3.47 -7.97
N LEU A 180 -6.43 -4.10 -8.99
CA LEU A 180 -5.42 -3.50 -9.85
C LEU A 180 -6.04 -2.47 -10.80
N SER A 181 -7.10 -2.82 -11.52
CA SER A 181 -7.79 -1.92 -12.45
C SER A 181 -8.47 -0.75 -11.74
N GLY A 182 -9.07 -1.00 -10.57
CA GLY A 182 -9.71 0.03 -9.75
C GLY A 182 -8.71 0.97 -9.06
N GLY A 183 -7.41 0.65 -9.05
CA GLY A 183 -6.39 1.50 -8.46
C GLY A 183 -6.05 2.77 -9.23
N VAL A 184 -6.52 2.88 -10.49
CA VAL A 184 -6.14 3.95 -11.42
C VAL A 184 -7.19 5.08 -11.48
N ALA A 185 -8.41 4.88 -10.99
CA ALA A 185 -9.46 5.89 -11.07
C ALA A 185 -9.42 6.86 -9.87
N VAL A 186 -8.93 8.08 -10.09
CA VAL A 186 -9.10 9.19 -9.13
C VAL A 186 -9.97 10.27 -9.76
N PHE A 187 -11.20 10.38 -9.27
CA PHE A 187 -12.06 11.52 -9.56
C PHE A 187 -11.55 12.75 -8.83
N LYS A 188 -10.87 13.64 -9.54
CA LYS A 188 -10.56 14.97 -9.02
C LYS A 188 -11.83 15.83 -9.11
N VAL A 189 -12.61 15.87 -8.04
CA VAL A 189 -13.73 16.81 -7.93
C VAL A 189 -13.15 18.21 -7.69
N CYS A 190 -12.90 18.95 -8.77
CA CYS A 190 -12.60 20.38 -8.67
C CYS A 190 -13.89 21.11 -8.33
N HIS A 191 -14.12 21.38 -7.05
CA HIS A 191 -15.18 22.30 -6.63
C HIS A 191 -14.63 23.72 -6.68
N SER A 192 -14.76 24.38 -7.84
CA SER A 192 -14.54 25.83 -7.95
C SER A 192 -15.78 26.56 -7.46
N PHE A 193 -15.77 26.99 -6.20
CA PHE A 193 -16.78 27.89 -5.65
C PHE A 193 -16.46 29.33 -6.09
N LEU A 194 -16.92 29.71 -7.28
CA LEU A 194 -16.95 31.12 -7.69
C LEU A 194 -18.27 31.72 -7.22
N LYS A 195 -18.18 32.55 -6.18
CA LYS A 195 -19.30 33.32 -5.66
C LYS A 195 -19.38 34.63 -6.46
N THR A 196 -20.12 34.62 -7.57
CA THR A 196 -20.54 35.85 -8.28
C THR A 196 -21.93 35.62 -8.85
N ASP A 197 -22.91 36.27 -8.20
CA ASP A 197 -24.16 36.79 -8.74
C ASP A 197 -24.85 35.99 -9.86
N GLY A 198 -25.72 35.06 -9.44
CA GLY A 198 -27.02 34.87 -10.08
C GLY A 198 -27.12 34.05 -11.37
N VAL A 199 -26.05 33.47 -11.93
CA VAL A 199 -26.15 32.61 -13.11
C VAL A 199 -25.29 31.35 -12.98
N ALA A 200 -25.93 30.19 -12.84
CA ALA A 200 -25.26 28.90 -12.79
C ALA A 200 -24.84 28.44 -14.20
N VAL A 201 -23.55 28.52 -14.50
CA VAL A 201 -22.95 27.90 -15.69
C VAL A 201 -22.35 26.55 -15.28
N TYR A 202 -23.01 25.44 -15.63
CA TYR A 202 -22.43 24.11 -15.51
C TYR A 202 -21.35 23.93 -16.57
N ASN A 203 -20.09 24.14 -16.20
CA ASN A 203 -18.97 23.80 -17.07
C ASN A 203 -18.65 22.31 -16.88
N SER A 204 -18.67 21.57 -17.97
CA SER A 204 -18.51 20.11 -18.02
C SER A 204 -17.17 19.67 -17.43
N CYS A 205 -17.24 18.81 -16.40
CA CYS A 205 -16.10 18.11 -15.84
C CYS A 205 -15.39 17.29 -16.92
N LYS A 206 -14.18 17.71 -17.32
CA LYS A 206 -13.28 16.84 -18.08
C LYS A 206 -12.77 15.74 -17.15
N CYS A 207 -13.27 14.53 -17.34
CA CYS A 207 -12.66 13.30 -16.85
C CYS A 207 -11.29 13.14 -17.51
N TRP A 208 -10.23 13.05 -16.71
CA TRP A 208 -8.92 12.62 -17.20
C TRP A 208 -8.83 11.10 -16.98
N PHE A 209 -8.66 10.38 -18.09
CA PHE A 209 -8.35 8.94 -18.12
C PHE A 209 -6.84 8.72 -18.04
#